data_AF-A0A3G9JTZ0-F1
#
_entry.id   AF-A0A3G9JTZ0-F1
#
_cell.length_a   1.000
_cell.length_b   1.000
_cell.length_c   1.000
_cell.angle_alpha   90.00
_cell.angle_beta   90.00
_cell.angle_gamma   90.00
#
_symmetry.space_group_name_H-M   'P 1'
#
loop_
_entity.id
_entity.type
_entity.pdbx_description
1 polymer ?
#
loop_
_entity_poly.entity_id
_entity_poly.type
_entity_poly.pdbx_seq_one_letter_code
_entity_poly.pdbx_strand_id
1 'polypeptide(L)'
;MTDYYLKELLKPLHEQYIEDRDKCAKIAHIEIAFFYLLNWEDMKCFQKEIKHDPEMYAEMVSVIFRHDGDDPEERKTEEFRNYAKVIHRLFDMAKFCPCEENGTVSYDEIKVWVDKLIRILDSNHQKEMFGYVLGRLFAYAPKAADGHYPCEAVCQIIEEYGDESLLSEYRCELFNKRGIFSPSAGRAEKDIAEGYKDNADFLSIKYPKTADVFFKMSQRYVYDSDLERRRAENGYF
;
A
#
# COMPACT_ATOMS: atom_id res chain seq x y z
N MET A 1 3.27 -27.85 -6.09
CA MET A 1 2.31 -28.95 -5.81
C MET A 1 1.67 -28.77 -4.43
N THR A 2 2.45 -28.47 -3.39
CA THR A 2 1.96 -28.16 -2.03
C THR A 2 1.09 -26.90 -1.94
N ASP A 3 1.42 -25.86 -2.69
CA ASP A 3 0.65 -24.59 -2.74
C ASP A 3 -0.84 -24.82 -3.12
N TYR A 4 -1.09 -25.54 -4.23
CA TYR A 4 -2.45 -25.84 -4.70
C TYR A 4 -3.34 -26.48 -3.62
N TYR A 5 -2.83 -27.45 -2.86
CA TYR A 5 -3.61 -28.10 -1.81
C TYR A 5 -3.90 -27.18 -0.64
N LEU A 6 -2.99 -26.28 -0.29
CA LEU A 6 -3.23 -25.30 0.77
C LEU A 6 -4.36 -24.36 0.40
N LYS A 7 -4.38 -23.84 -0.84
CA LYS A 7 -5.45 -22.96 -1.33
C LYS A 7 -6.81 -23.67 -1.32
N GLU A 8 -6.86 -24.91 -1.81
CA GLU A 8 -8.09 -25.72 -1.81
C GLU A 8 -8.59 -26.02 -0.39
N LEU A 9 -7.70 -26.15 0.60
CA LEU A 9 -8.08 -26.33 2.00
C LEU A 9 -8.59 -25.05 2.65
N LEU A 10 -8.01 -23.89 2.31
CA LEU A 10 -8.42 -22.58 2.85
C LEU A 10 -9.79 -22.14 2.32
N LYS A 11 -10.09 -22.43 1.05
CA LYS A 11 -11.33 -22.00 0.38
C LYS A 11 -12.63 -22.33 1.16
N PRO A 12 -12.92 -23.58 1.55
CA PRO A 12 -14.13 -23.88 2.31
C PRO A 12 -14.12 -23.24 3.72
N LEU A 13 -12.94 -23.03 4.31
CA LEU A 13 -12.82 -22.36 5.60
C LEU A 13 -13.20 -20.88 5.49
N HIS A 14 -12.76 -20.20 4.42
CA HIS A 14 -13.17 -18.82 4.15
C HIS A 14 -14.67 -18.71 3.91
N GLU A 15 -15.23 -19.57 3.05
CA GLU A 15 -16.66 -19.55 2.73
C GLU A 15 -17.54 -19.72 3.97
N GLN A 16 -17.10 -20.54 4.92
CA GLN A 16 -17.87 -20.83 6.13
C GLN A 16 -17.62 -19.84 7.29
N TYR A 17 -16.40 -19.31 7.41
CA TYR A 17 -15.95 -18.67 8.65
C TYR A 17 -15.39 -17.25 8.49
N ILE A 18 -15.38 -16.66 7.30
CA ILE A 18 -14.87 -15.29 7.12
C ILE A 18 -15.66 -14.23 7.93
N GLU A 19 -16.93 -14.50 8.24
CA GLU A 19 -17.77 -13.64 9.10
C GLU A 19 -17.71 -14.00 10.59
N ASP A 20 -17.12 -15.14 10.95
CA ASP A 20 -16.90 -15.54 12.34
C ASP A 20 -15.58 -14.97 12.82
N ARG A 21 -15.63 -13.94 13.67
CA ARG A 21 -14.45 -13.21 14.16
C ARG A 21 -13.37 -14.14 14.71
N ASP A 22 -13.73 -15.03 15.62
CA ASP A 22 -12.76 -15.88 16.33
C ASP A 22 -12.13 -16.92 15.41
N LYS A 23 -12.91 -17.47 14.47
CA LYS A 23 -12.40 -18.44 13.51
C LYS A 23 -11.60 -17.77 12.41
N CYS A 24 -12.02 -16.60 11.92
CA CYS A 24 -11.29 -15.87 10.90
C CYS A 24 -9.92 -15.44 11.43
N ALA A 25 -9.81 -15.02 12.69
CA ALA A 25 -8.52 -14.75 13.33
C ALA A 25 -7.59 -15.98 13.37
N LYS A 26 -8.15 -17.17 13.65
CA LYS A 26 -7.37 -18.42 13.60
C LYS A 26 -6.92 -18.75 12.18
N ILE A 27 -7.77 -18.49 11.19
CA ILE A 27 -7.41 -18.69 9.77
C ILE A 27 -6.34 -17.68 9.35
N ALA A 28 -6.43 -16.42 9.76
CA ALA A 28 -5.41 -15.40 9.49
C ALA A 28 -4.04 -15.83 10.02
N HIS A 29 -3.95 -16.38 11.23
CA HIS A 29 -2.69 -16.94 11.74
C HIS A 29 -2.14 -18.09 10.88
N ILE A 30 -3.01 -18.96 10.35
CA ILE A 30 -2.60 -20.04 9.43
C ILE A 30 -2.08 -19.42 8.12
N GLU A 31 -2.80 -18.46 7.55
CA GLU A 31 -2.40 -17.76 6.34
C GLU A 31 -1.01 -17.12 6.52
N ILE A 32 -0.81 -16.38 7.61
CA ILE A 32 0.48 -15.76 7.96
C ILE A 32 1.57 -16.83 8.10
N ALA A 33 1.30 -17.96 8.76
CA ALA A 33 2.29 -19.01 8.92
C ALA A 33 2.75 -19.64 7.58
N PHE A 34 1.87 -19.64 6.57
CA PHE A 34 2.13 -20.21 5.26
C PHE A 34 2.27 -19.17 4.14
N PHE A 35 2.47 -17.90 4.47
CA PHE A 35 2.44 -16.80 3.48
C PHE A 35 3.48 -16.94 2.35
N TYR A 36 4.57 -17.68 2.57
CA TYR A 36 5.55 -18.00 1.51
C TYR A 36 5.01 -18.88 0.38
N LEU A 37 3.90 -19.57 0.64
CA LEU A 37 3.21 -20.40 -0.32
C LEU A 37 1.96 -19.71 -0.86
N LEU A 38 1.50 -18.62 -0.24
CA LEU A 38 0.25 -17.94 -0.58
C LEU A 38 0.54 -16.65 -1.34
N ASN A 39 -0.38 -16.25 -2.21
CA ASN A 39 -0.43 -14.89 -2.72
C ASN A 39 -1.31 -14.04 -1.81
N TRP A 40 -1.23 -12.71 -1.96
CA TRP A 40 -2.07 -11.77 -1.23
C TRP A 40 -3.55 -12.16 -1.33
N GLU A 41 -4.05 -12.48 -2.52
CA GLU A 41 -5.46 -12.83 -2.79
C GLU A 41 -5.95 -14.10 -2.06
N ASP A 42 -5.03 -14.97 -1.66
CA ASP A 42 -5.34 -16.22 -0.97
C ASP A 42 -5.51 -16.01 0.55
N MET A 43 -5.06 -14.88 1.10
CA MET A 43 -5.00 -14.61 2.54
C MET A 43 -6.20 -13.80 3.04
N LYS A 44 -7.42 -14.25 2.72
CA LYS A 44 -8.64 -13.44 2.91
C LYS A 44 -8.90 -13.02 4.35
N CYS A 45 -8.60 -13.88 5.33
CA CYS A 45 -8.84 -13.54 6.73
C CYS A 45 -7.83 -12.53 7.25
N PHE A 46 -6.54 -12.70 6.92
CA PHE A 46 -5.50 -11.73 7.21
C PHE A 46 -5.79 -10.37 6.55
N GLN A 47 -6.23 -10.38 5.28
CA GLN A 47 -6.67 -9.16 4.60
C GLN A 47 -7.79 -8.45 5.37
N LYS A 48 -8.82 -9.18 5.80
CA LYS A 48 -9.94 -8.61 6.56
C LYS A 48 -9.42 -8.00 7.86
N GLU A 49 -8.63 -8.73 8.63
CA GLU A 49 -8.10 -8.21 9.90
C GLU A 49 -7.28 -6.93 9.71
N ILE A 50 -6.30 -6.95 8.81
CA ILE A 50 -5.37 -5.82 8.67
C ILE A 50 -6.00 -4.58 8.03
N LYS A 51 -7.05 -4.77 7.22
CA LYS A 51 -7.83 -3.66 6.65
C LYS A 51 -8.70 -2.95 7.69
N HIS A 52 -9.19 -3.66 8.71
CA HIS A 52 -10.07 -3.09 9.74
C HIS A 52 -9.33 -2.67 11.01
N ASP A 53 -8.16 -3.24 11.29
CA ASP A 53 -7.35 -2.90 12.46
C ASP A 53 -5.88 -2.67 12.09
N PRO A 54 -5.31 -1.48 12.38
CA PRO A 54 -3.90 -1.18 12.10
C PRO A 54 -2.91 -1.89 13.02
N GLU A 55 -3.33 -2.53 14.12
CA GLU A 55 -2.42 -3.08 15.15
C GLU A 55 -1.35 -3.99 14.56
N MET A 56 -1.75 -5.00 13.79
CA MET A 56 -0.79 -5.94 13.19
C MET A 56 0.12 -5.25 12.16
N TYR A 57 -0.40 -4.26 11.42
CA TYR A 57 0.44 -3.50 10.49
C TYR A 57 1.47 -2.63 11.22
N ALA A 58 1.07 -2.00 12.32
CA ALA A 58 1.96 -1.21 13.17
C ALA A 58 3.02 -2.08 13.87
N GLU A 59 2.68 -3.31 14.26
CA GLU A 59 3.64 -4.29 14.76
C GLU A 59 4.66 -4.70 13.69
N MET A 60 4.23 -4.91 12.44
CA MET A 60 5.19 -5.15 11.35
C MET A 60 6.15 -3.97 11.17
N VAL A 61 5.65 -2.74 11.27
CA VAL A 61 6.48 -1.51 11.20
C VAL A 61 7.46 -1.45 12.37
N SER A 62 7.06 -1.79 13.59
CA SER A 62 7.97 -1.77 14.76
C SER A 62 9.12 -2.77 14.63
N VAL A 63 8.87 -3.94 14.04
CA VAL A 63 9.91 -4.94 13.78
C VAL A 63 10.87 -4.46 12.69
N ILE A 64 10.35 -3.96 11.57
CA ILE A 64 11.15 -3.62 10.38
C ILE A 64 11.98 -2.35 10.61
N PHE A 65 11.39 -1.34 11.21
CA PHE A 65 12.01 -0.03 11.40
C PHE A 65 12.50 0.11 12.84
N ARG A 66 13.66 0.73 13.00
CA ARG A 66 14.20 0.99 14.34
C ARG A 66 13.43 2.12 15.01
N HIS A 67 13.37 2.10 16.33
CA HIS A 67 12.88 3.16 17.18
C HIS A 67 13.79 3.39 18.38
N ASP A 68 13.68 4.54 19.03
CA ASP A 68 14.62 5.00 20.07
C ASP A 68 14.66 4.10 21.32
N GLY A 69 13.69 3.20 21.48
CA GLY A 69 13.57 2.25 22.60
C GLY A 69 14.14 0.86 22.34
N ASP A 70 14.69 0.59 21.15
CA ASP A 70 15.22 -0.72 20.79
C ASP A 70 16.52 -1.08 21.52
N ASP A 71 16.68 -2.34 21.94
CA ASP A 71 17.98 -2.90 22.32
C ASP A 71 18.81 -3.19 21.05
N PRO A 72 19.94 -2.47 20.84
CA PRO A 72 20.78 -2.68 19.67
C PRO A 72 21.43 -4.06 19.62
N GLU A 73 21.66 -4.71 20.76
CA GLU A 73 22.27 -6.04 20.82
C GLU A 73 21.27 -7.14 20.47
N GLU A 74 20.02 -7.02 20.94
CA GLU A 74 18.94 -7.93 20.56
C GLU A 74 18.72 -7.91 19.04
N ARG A 75 18.69 -6.72 18.43
CA ARG A 75 18.52 -6.57 16.97
C ARG A 75 19.67 -7.15 16.14
N LYS A 76 20.86 -7.35 16.74
CA LYS A 76 22.01 -7.99 16.07
C LYS A 76 21.95 -9.52 16.10
N THR A 77 21.13 -10.10 16.98
CA THR A 77 20.99 -11.56 17.06
C THR A 77 20.55 -12.14 15.72
N GLU A 78 20.97 -13.38 15.44
CA GLU A 78 20.56 -14.06 14.21
C GLU A 78 19.06 -14.38 14.22
N GLU A 79 18.50 -14.69 15.39
CA GLU A 79 17.07 -14.94 15.60
C GLU A 79 16.23 -13.73 15.21
N PHE A 80 16.53 -12.55 15.78
CA PHE A 80 15.81 -11.32 15.43
C PHE A 80 15.98 -10.97 13.95
N ARG A 81 17.19 -11.08 13.38
CA ARG A 81 17.41 -10.78 11.96
C ARG A 81 16.63 -11.71 11.04
N ASN A 82 16.49 -12.98 11.39
CA ASN A 82 15.69 -13.93 10.62
C ASN A 82 14.19 -13.61 10.76
N TYR A 83 13.73 -13.31 11.96
CA TYR A 83 12.36 -12.87 12.19
C TYR A 83 12.02 -11.58 11.41
N ALA A 84 12.85 -10.54 11.50
CA ALA A 84 12.67 -9.29 10.79
C ALA A 84 12.64 -9.46 9.26
N LYS A 85 13.44 -10.37 8.70
CA LYS A 85 13.37 -10.71 7.27
C LYS A 85 12.02 -11.33 6.88
N VAL A 86 11.46 -12.19 7.73
CA VAL A 86 10.15 -12.80 7.49
C VAL A 86 9.07 -11.73 7.53
N ILE A 87 9.09 -10.88 8.55
CA ILE A 87 8.13 -9.77 8.70
C ILE A 87 8.25 -8.76 7.55
N HIS A 88 9.47 -8.43 7.11
CA HIS A 88 9.68 -7.56 5.96
C HIS A 88 9.02 -8.10 4.68
N ARG A 89 9.11 -9.41 4.44
CA ARG A 89 8.46 -10.01 3.26
C ARG A 89 6.93 -10.01 3.37
N LEU A 90 6.39 -10.22 4.57
CA LEU A 90 4.95 -10.12 4.81
C LEU A 90 4.47 -8.67 4.60
N PHE A 91 5.22 -7.69 5.10
CA PHE A 91 4.97 -6.26 4.89
C PHE A 91 5.02 -5.90 3.40
N ASP A 92 6.03 -6.37 2.66
CA ASP A 92 6.16 -6.14 1.20
C ASP A 92 4.96 -6.68 0.42
N MET A 93 4.43 -7.82 0.83
CA MET A 93 3.24 -8.43 0.23
C MET A 93 1.94 -7.71 0.65
N ALA A 94 1.87 -7.16 1.86
CA ALA A 94 0.70 -6.47 2.39
C ALA A 94 0.50 -5.10 1.72
N LYS A 95 -0.17 -5.12 0.56
CA LYS A 95 -0.44 -3.98 -0.32
C LYS A 95 -1.95 -3.78 -0.45
N PHE A 96 -2.50 -2.86 0.34
CA PHE A 96 -3.95 -2.67 0.48
C PHE A 96 -4.32 -1.24 0.85
N CYS A 97 -5.58 -0.89 0.63
CA CYS A 97 -6.18 0.32 1.19
C CYS A 97 -6.91 -0.02 2.49
N PRO A 98 -6.68 0.72 3.59
CA PRO A 98 -7.41 0.52 4.83
C PRO A 98 -8.91 0.71 4.64
N CYS A 99 -9.70 -0.07 5.37
CA CYS A 99 -11.16 -0.06 5.35
C CYS A 99 -11.78 -0.24 3.95
N GLU A 100 -11.02 -0.78 2.99
CA GLU A 100 -11.56 -1.07 1.67
C GLU A 100 -12.35 -2.37 1.70
N GLU A 101 -13.64 -2.25 1.41
CA GLU A 101 -14.56 -3.36 1.20
C GLU A 101 -15.22 -3.24 -0.18
N ASN A 102 -15.05 -4.26 -1.01
CA ASN A 102 -15.72 -4.40 -2.31
C ASN A 102 -15.60 -3.16 -3.22
N GLY A 103 -14.43 -2.51 -3.21
CA GLY A 103 -14.14 -1.31 -3.98
C GLY A 103 -14.62 0.00 -3.35
N THR A 104 -15.07 -0.03 -2.10
CA THR A 104 -15.58 1.15 -1.38
C THR A 104 -14.81 1.38 -0.09
N VAL A 105 -14.70 2.65 0.33
CA VAL A 105 -14.02 3.06 1.55
C VAL A 105 -14.87 4.13 2.22
N SER A 106 -15.24 3.92 3.48
CA SER A 106 -15.94 4.92 4.31
C SER A 106 -14.94 5.91 4.92
N TYR A 107 -15.21 7.22 4.83
CA TYR A 107 -14.38 8.25 5.46
C TYR A 107 -14.31 8.07 6.98
N ASP A 108 -15.43 7.79 7.63
CA ASP A 108 -15.48 7.66 9.09
C ASP A 108 -14.63 6.47 9.58
N GLU A 109 -14.68 5.34 8.86
CA GLU A 109 -13.93 4.14 9.21
C GLU A 109 -12.43 4.31 8.95
N ILE A 110 -12.05 4.81 7.77
CA ILE A 110 -10.63 5.02 7.46
C ILE A 110 -10.02 6.08 8.38
N LYS A 111 -10.78 7.10 8.81
CA LYS A 111 -10.31 8.08 9.78
C LYS A 111 -10.01 7.44 11.13
N VAL A 112 -10.91 6.59 11.63
CA VAL A 112 -10.69 5.85 12.89
C VAL A 112 -9.46 4.94 12.77
N TRP A 113 -9.30 4.26 11.63
CA TRP A 113 -8.15 3.40 11.37
C TRP A 113 -6.84 4.21 11.36
N VAL A 114 -6.81 5.34 10.65
CA VAL A 114 -5.63 6.21 10.54
C VAL A 114 -5.28 6.84 11.89
N ASP A 115 -6.26 7.34 12.63
CA ASP A 115 -6.04 7.90 13.97
C ASP A 115 -5.49 6.85 14.94
N LYS A 116 -6.01 5.61 14.86
CA LYS A 116 -5.50 4.49 15.67
C LYS A 116 -4.06 4.14 15.28
N LEU A 117 -3.73 4.07 13.98
CA LEU A 117 -2.37 3.83 13.51
C LEU A 117 -1.40 4.90 14.04
N ILE A 118 -1.75 6.19 13.89
CA ILE A 118 -0.90 7.30 14.36
C ILE A 118 -0.62 7.18 15.86
N ARG A 119 -1.62 6.83 16.67
CA ARG A 119 -1.46 6.63 18.12
C ARG A 119 -0.49 5.50 18.44
N ILE A 120 -0.57 4.37 17.73
CA ILE A 120 0.32 3.22 17.95
C ILE A 120 1.75 3.57 17.54
N LEU A 121 1.93 4.23 16.39
CA LEU A 121 3.24 4.70 15.96
C LEU A 121 3.86 5.69 16.94
N ASP A 122 3.06 6.59 17.51
CA ASP A 122 3.52 7.53 18.54
C ASP A 122 3.96 6.78 19.82
N SER A 123 3.17 5.80 20.29
CA SER A 123 3.54 4.97 21.46
C SER A 123 4.79 4.12 21.23
N ASN A 124 5.09 3.77 19.98
CA ASN A 124 6.28 3.02 19.61
C ASN A 124 7.50 3.93 19.36
N HIS A 125 7.38 5.27 19.52
CA HIS A 125 8.41 6.25 19.15
C HIS A 125 8.77 6.21 17.64
N GLN A 126 7.77 5.97 16.80
CA GLN A 126 7.86 5.83 15.33
C GLN A 126 6.92 6.77 14.59
N LYS A 127 6.46 7.85 15.23
CA LYS A 127 5.49 8.78 14.64
C LYS A 127 5.90 9.29 13.25
N GLU A 128 7.18 9.57 13.03
CA GLU A 128 7.72 10.04 11.74
C GLU A 128 7.50 9.06 10.58
N MET A 129 7.24 7.78 10.86
CA MET A 129 6.94 6.76 9.85
C MET A 129 5.51 6.82 9.32
N PHE A 130 4.62 7.64 9.91
CA PHE A 130 3.21 7.66 9.53
C PHE A 130 3.03 7.97 8.03
N GLY A 131 3.76 8.94 7.50
CA GLY A 131 3.66 9.36 6.10
C GLY A 131 4.09 8.24 5.16
N TYR A 132 5.23 7.62 5.44
CA TYR A 132 5.72 6.46 4.70
C TYR A 132 4.69 5.32 4.67
N VAL A 133 4.15 4.95 5.84
CA VAL A 133 3.17 3.88 5.95
C VAL A 133 1.90 4.17 5.15
N LEU A 134 1.31 5.35 5.35
CA LEU A 134 0.03 5.69 4.72
C LEU A 134 0.18 5.91 3.21
N GLY A 135 1.25 6.59 2.77
CA GLY A 135 1.51 6.82 1.36
C GLY A 135 1.60 5.51 0.58
N ARG A 136 2.27 4.50 1.16
CA ARG A 136 2.34 3.15 0.58
C ARG A 136 0.96 2.48 0.45
N LEU A 137 0.13 2.56 1.48
CA LEU A 137 -1.18 1.90 1.49
C LEU A 137 -2.19 2.59 0.54
N PHE A 138 -2.21 3.92 0.50
CA PHE A 138 -3.17 4.68 -0.31
C PHE A 138 -2.97 4.48 -1.83
N ALA A 139 -1.79 4.04 -2.28
CA ALA A 139 -1.56 3.61 -3.68
C ALA A 139 -2.50 2.48 -4.12
N TYR A 140 -3.10 1.75 -3.18
CA TYR A 140 -4.02 0.65 -3.42
C TYR A 140 -5.49 1.01 -3.18
N ALA A 141 -5.81 2.29 -3.02
CA ALA A 141 -7.18 2.77 -2.94
C ALA A 141 -8.01 2.35 -4.18
N PRO A 142 -9.33 2.15 -4.03
CA PRO A 142 -10.21 2.00 -5.18
C PRO A 142 -10.41 3.35 -5.90
N LYS A 143 -10.99 3.29 -7.10
CA LYS A 143 -11.50 4.49 -7.79
C LYS A 143 -12.80 4.95 -7.14
N ALA A 144 -13.09 6.24 -7.22
CA ALA A 144 -14.42 6.76 -6.93
C ALA A 144 -15.44 6.29 -7.99
N ALA A 145 -16.73 6.40 -7.65
CA ALA A 145 -17.83 6.00 -8.53
C ALA A 145 -17.89 6.81 -9.84
N ASP A 146 -17.30 8.00 -9.85
CA ASP A 146 -17.16 8.86 -11.04
C ASP A 146 -16.00 8.43 -11.97
N GLY A 147 -15.23 7.41 -11.58
CA GLY A 147 -14.12 6.86 -12.35
C GLY A 147 -12.76 7.50 -12.07
N HIS A 148 -12.70 8.55 -11.23
CA HIS A 148 -11.48 9.23 -10.82
C HIS A 148 -10.79 8.51 -9.65
N TYR A 149 -9.49 8.75 -9.49
CA TYR A 149 -8.66 8.06 -8.51
C TYR A 149 -7.92 9.06 -7.60
N PRO A 150 -7.72 8.80 -6.29
CA PRO A 150 -8.32 7.70 -5.53
C PRO A 150 -9.78 8.02 -5.16
N CYS A 151 -10.42 7.12 -4.42
CA CYS A 151 -11.74 7.35 -3.87
C CYS A 151 -11.78 8.57 -2.93
N GLU A 152 -12.96 9.15 -2.78
CA GLU A 152 -13.16 10.42 -2.06
C GLU A 152 -12.64 10.38 -0.61
N ALA A 153 -12.87 9.28 0.10
CA ALA A 153 -12.42 9.10 1.48
C ALA A 153 -10.89 9.22 1.61
N VAL A 154 -10.13 8.63 0.68
CA VAL A 154 -8.66 8.73 0.68
C VAL A 154 -8.20 10.13 0.35
N CYS A 155 -8.85 10.82 -0.59
CA CYS A 155 -8.57 12.24 -0.86
C CYS A 155 -8.75 13.09 0.41
N GLN A 156 -9.84 12.90 1.15
CA GLN A 156 -10.10 13.64 2.39
C GLN A 156 -9.03 13.40 3.45
N ILE A 157 -8.57 12.16 3.62
CA ILE A 157 -7.46 11.83 4.54
C ILE A 157 -6.15 12.47 4.08
N ILE A 158 -5.84 12.46 2.78
CA ILE A 158 -4.63 13.12 2.25
C ILE A 158 -4.71 14.63 2.48
N GLU A 159 -5.86 15.27 2.28
CA GLU A 159 -6.00 16.71 2.55
C GLU A 159 -5.80 17.02 4.04
N GLU A 160 -6.31 16.18 4.93
CA GLU A 160 -6.23 16.39 6.38
C GLU A 160 -4.82 16.12 6.95
N TYR A 161 -4.24 14.97 6.64
CA TYR A 161 -2.99 14.49 7.26
C TYR A 161 -1.76 14.58 6.34
N GLY A 162 -1.95 14.88 5.05
CA GLY A 162 -0.86 14.86 4.06
C GLY A 162 0.22 15.89 4.36
N ASP A 163 1.40 15.37 4.67
CA ASP A 163 2.68 16.07 4.72
C ASP A 163 3.59 15.61 3.56
N GLU A 164 4.80 16.17 3.44
CA GLU A 164 5.69 15.80 2.34
C GLU A 164 6.12 14.33 2.42
N SER A 165 6.23 13.74 3.62
CA SER A 165 6.55 12.31 3.80
C SER A 165 5.48 11.42 3.16
N LEU A 166 4.21 11.67 3.49
CA LEU A 166 3.07 10.94 2.93
C LEU A 166 2.97 11.13 1.42
N LEU A 167 2.97 12.39 0.97
CA LEU A 167 2.79 12.70 -0.45
C LEU A 167 3.94 12.15 -1.30
N SER A 168 5.17 12.13 -0.76
CA SER A 168 6.33 11.55 -1.44
C SER A 168 6.25 10.04 -1.54
N GLU A 169 5.92 9.35 -0.45
CA GLU A 169 5.80 7.90 -0.50
C GLU A 169 4.61 7.46 -1.36
N TYR A 170 3.51 8.20 -1.34
CA TYR A 170 2.37 7.94 -2.21
C TYR A 170 2.77 8.04 -3.70
N ARG A 171 3.51 9.07 -4.10
CA ARG A 171 4.08 9.18 -5.46
C ARG A 171 5.03 8.02 -5.78
N CYS A 172 5.88 7.65 -4.83
CA CYS A 172 6.83 6.55 -4.99
C CYS A 172 6.10 5.24 -5.27
N GLU A 173 5.10 4.91 -4.45
CA GLU A 173 4.36 3.66 -4.59
C GLU A 173 3.47 3.65 -5.84
N LEU A 174 2.87 4.78 -6.22
CA LEU A 174 2.18 4.91 -7.52
C LEU A 174 3.10 4.63 -8.71
N PHE A 175 4.34 5.12 -8.66
CA PHE A 175 5.34 4.82 -9.69
C PHE A 175 5.72 3.32 -9.69
N ASN A 176 5.97 2.74 -8.51
CA ASN A 176 6.35 1.34 -8.36
C ASN A 176 5.23 0.38 -8.78
N LYS A 177 3.96 0.75 -8.54
CA LYS A 177 2.77 -0.04 -8.92
C LYS A 177 2.68 -0.30 -10.42
N ARG A 178 3.32 0.52 -11.27
CA ARG A 178 3.42 0.28 -12.72
C ARG A 178 4.11 -1.05 -13.05
N GLY A 179 5.08 -1.48 -12.25
CA GLY A 179 5.84 -2.70 -12.48
C GLY A 179 6.73 -2.64 -13.73
N ILE A 180 7.13 -3.83 -14.20
CA ILE A 180 8.00 -3.99 -15.38
C ILE A 180 7.21 -3.76 -16.65
N PHE A 181 7.75 -2.96 -17.56
CA PHE A 181 7.16 -2.70 -18.88
C PHE A 181 8.24 -2.75 -19.98
N SER A 182 7.80 -2.91 -21.23
CA SER A 182 8.68 -2.84 -22.40
C SER A 182 8.76 -1.41 -22.92
N PRO A 183 9.94 -0.93 -23.35
CA PRO A 183 10.09 0.41 -23.91
C PRO A 183 9.13 0.65 -25.07
N SER A 184 8.59 1.87 -25.14
CA SER A 184 7.53 2.21 -26.10
C SER A 184 7.90 3.39 -27.01
N ALA A 185 9.19 3.79 -26.98
CA ALA A 185 9.69 5.05 -27.52
C ALA A 185 8.93 6.27 -26.93
N GLY A 186 8.56 6.18 -25.65
CA GLY A 186 7.87 7.23 -24.91
C GLY A 186 6.36 7.31 -25.11
N ARG A 187 5.74 6.47 -25.93
CA ARG A 187 4.27 6.54 -26.17
C ARG A 187 3.46 6.20 -24.93
N ALA A 188 3.79 5.11 -24.25
CA ALA A 188 3.10 4.67 -23.05
C ALA A 188 3.27 5.68 -21.90
N GLU A 189 4.48 6.24 -21.75
CA GLU A 189 4.79 7.27 -20.77
C GLU A 189 3.93 8.52 -21.00
N LYS A 190 3.78 8.92 -22.27
CA LYS A 190 2.94 10.06 -22.64
C LYS A 190 1.47 9.82 -22.28
N ASP A 191 0.91 8.66 -22.61
CA ASP A 191 -0.48 8.32 -22.31
C ASP A 191 -0.73 8.30 -20.78
N ILE A 192 0.23 7.77 -20.01
CA ILE A 192 0.17 7.78 -18.54
C ILE A 192 0.22 9.21 -18.00
N ALA A 193 1.09 10.06 -18.56
CA ALA A 193 1.21 11.46 -18.15
C ALA A 193 -0.10 12.25 -18.38
N GLU A 194 -0.76 12.02 -19.52
CA GLU A 194 -2.07 12.61 -19.85
C GLU A 194 -3.13 12.15 -18.84
N GLY A 195 -3.22 10.85 -18.55
CA GLY A 195 -4.18 10.34 -17.56
C GLY A 195 -3.97 10.90 -16.15
N TYR A 196 -2.71 11.08 -15.73
CA TYR A 196 -2.42 11.73 -14.44
C TYR A 196 -2.77 13.21 -14.42
N LYS A 197 -2.56 13.92 -15.54
CA LYS A 197 -2.92 15.32 -15.66
C LYS A 197 -4.44 15.52 -15.59
N ASP A 198 -5.19 14.74 -16.35
CA ASP A 198 -6.66 14.82 -16.37
C ASP A 198 -7.24 14.57 -14.97
N ASN A 199 -6.66 13.61 -14.25
CA ASN A 199 -7.05 13.32 -12.89
C ASN A 199 -6.66 14.43 -11.89
N ALA A 200 -5.48 15.04 -12.06
CA ALA A 200 -5.07 16.19 -11.25
C ALA A 200 -6.00 17.40 -11.46
N ASP A 201 -6.33 17.70 -12.72
CA ASP A 201 -7.19 18.82 -13.09
C ASP A 201 -8.59 18.65 -12.46
N PHE A 202 -9.14 17.43 -12.49
CA PHE A 202 -10.40 17.09 -11.82
C PHE A 202 -10.36 17.33 -10.31
N LEU A 203 -9.31 16.87 -9.64
CA LEU A 203 -9.18 16.95 -8.19
C LEU A 203 -8.83 18.36 -7.69
N SER A 204 -8.22 19.20 -8.53
CA SER A 204 -7.60 20.48 -8.15
C SER A 204 -8.47 21.44 -7.33
N ILE A 205 -9.79 21.44 -7.56
CA ILE A 205 -10.72 22.35 -6.88
C ILE A 205 -10.99 21.90 -5.44
N LYS A 206 -11.14 20.60 -5.21
CA LYS A 206 -11.61 20.05 -3.92
C LYS A 206 -10.47 19.42 -3.10
N TYR A 207 -9.47 18.87 -3.77
CA TYR A 207 -8.40 18.07 -3.19
C TYR A 207 -7.02 18.52 -3.72
N PRO A 208 -6.57 19.73 -3.34
CA PRO A 208 -5.37 20.34 -3.90
C PRO A 208 -4.07 19.58 -3.58
N LYS A 209 -3.90 19.01 -2.38
CA LYS A 209 -2.69 18.19 -2.07
C LYS A 209 -2.67 16.92 -2.89
N THR A 210 -3.83 16.28 -3.03
CA THR A 210 -3.99 15.07 -3.84
C THR A 210 -3.75 15.36 -5.32
N ALA A 211 -4.27 16.48 -5.83
CA ALA A 211 -4.05 16.94 -7.19
C ALA A 211 -2.56 17.22 -7.48
N ASP A 212 -1.83 17.85 -6.54
CA ASP A 212 -0.40 18.11 -6.69
C ASP A 212 0.43 16.82 -6.85
N VAL A 213 0.05 15.75 -6.15
CA VAL A 213 0.67 14.42 -6.34
C VAL A 213 0.54 13.96 -7.79
N PHE A 214 -0.67 13.99 -8.35
CA PHE A 214 -0.91 13.55 -9.72
C PHE A 214 -0.30 14.48 -10.76
N PHE A 215 -0.27 15.78 -10.49
CA PHE A 215 0.42 16.75 -11.34
C PHE A 215 1.93 16.45 -11.40
N LYS A 216 2.57 16.20 -10.26
CA LYS A 216 4.00 15.80 -10.21
C LYS A 216 4.25 14.46 -10.90
N MET A 217 3.33 13.50 -10.77
CA MET A 217 3.40 12.23 -11.50
C MET A 217 3.32 12.44 -13.00
N SER A 218 2.42 13.30 -13.48
CA SER A 218 2.32 13.68 -14.89
C SER A 218 3.63 14.27 -15.39
N GLN A 219 4.21 15.24 -14.68
CA GLN A 219 5.50 15.85 -15.05
C GLN A 219 6.63 14.83 -15.17
N ARG A 220 6.70 13.88 -14.23
CA ARG A 220 7.69 12.80 -14.27
C ARG A 220 7.55 11.93 -15.52
N TYR A 221 6.34 11.53 -15.86
CA TYR A 221 6.11 10.71 -17.05
C TYR A 221 6.28 11.48 -18.37
N VAL A 222 6.03 12.79 -18.41
CA VAL A 222 6.41 13.63 -19.57
C VAL A 222 7.93 13.59 -19.77
N TYR A 223 8.70 13.73 -18.69
CA TYR A 223 10.16 13.65 -18.77
C TYR A 223 10.64 12.27 -19.24
N ASP A 224 10.08 11.19 -18.70
CA ASP A 224 10.43 9.82 -19.10
C ASP A 224 10.10 9.55 -20.58
N SER A 225 8.94 10.04 -21.06
CA SER A 225 8.52 9.98 -22.46
C SER A 225 9.56 10.64 -23.38
N ASP A 226 9.97 11.86 -23.07
CA ASP A 226 10.96 12.61 -23.86
C ASP A 226 12.33 11.92 -23.86
N LEU A 227 12.73 11.34 -22.73
CA LEU A 227 14.00 10.61 -22.61
C LEU A 227 13.98 9.33 -23.45
N GLU A 228 12.92 8.54 -23.40
CA GLU A 228 12.77 7.34 -24.23
C GLU A 228 12.75 7.68 -25.72
N ARG A 229 12.04 8.74 -26.12
CA ARG A 229 12.00 9.18 -27.51
C ARG A 229 13.41 9.53 -28.01
N ARG A 230 14.18 10.29 -27.24
CA ARG A 230 15.58 10.62 -27.59
C ARG A 230 16.48 9.38 -27.66
N ARG A 231 16.27 8.39 -26.79
CA ARG A 231 17.00 7.12 -26.86
C ARG A 231 16.66 6.35 -28.15
N ALA A 232 15.40 6.42 -28.59
CA ALA A 232 14.93 5.75 -29.82
C ALA A 232 15.54 6.39 -31.06
N GLU A 233 15.51 7.72 -31.11
CA GLU A 233 16.08 8.51 -32.20
C GLU A 233 17.60 8.30 -32.34
N ASN A 234 18.30 8.10 -31.22
CA ASN A 234 19.75 7.90 -31.19
C ASN A 234 20.21 6.43 -31.27
N GLY A 235 19.29 5.46 -31.39
CA GLY A 235 19.62 4.04 -31.54
C GLY A 235 20.17 3.36 -30.28
N TYR A 236 19.80 3.84 -29.08
CA TYR A 236 20.24 3.26 -27.80
C TYR A 236 19.38 2.07 -27.32
N PHE A 237 18.86 1.25 -28.23
CA PHE A 237 18.01 0.09 -27.92
C PHE A 237 18.50 -1.18 -28.59
#